data_AF-A0A2V5M6K0-F1
#
_entry.id   AF-A0A2V5M6K0-F1
#
_cell.length_a   1.000
_cell.length_b   1.000
_cell.length_c   1.000
_cell.angle_alpha   90.00
_cell.angle_beta   90.00
_cell.angle_gamma   90.00
#
_symmetry.space_group_name_H-M   'P 1'
#
loop_
_entity.id
_entity.type
_entity.pdbx_description
1 polymer ?
#
loop_
_entity_poly.entity_id
_entity_poly.type
_entity_poly.pdbx_seq_one_letter_code
_entity_poly.pdbx_strand_id
1 'polypeptide(L)' 'MRILASRIAQELKKANHCGIYEPELSRVWPPNGTSREAEIAYFAKRYGWRLRYYKDGFCAIFDKEPVAN' A
#
# COMPACT_ATOMS: atom_id res chain seq x y z
N MET A 1 1.69 -12.05 2.44
CA MET A 1 1.03 -10.83 1.91
C MET A 1 -0.49 -10.90 1.76
N ARG A 2 -1.12 -12.08 1.59
CA ARG A 2 -2.59 -12.19 1.37
C ARG A 2 -3.44 -11.55 2.49
N ILE A 3 -3.01 -11.65 3.76
CA ILE A 3 -3.68 -11.02 4.90
C ILE A 3 -3.66 -9.48 4.80
N LEU A 4 -2.49 -8.90 4.49
CA LEU A 4 -2.36 -7.45 4.29
C LEU A 4 -3.23 -6.97 3.13
N ALA A 5 -3.21 -7.70 2.00
CA ALA A 5 -4.07 -7.39 0.86
C ALA A 5 -5.57 -7.44 1.24
N SER A 6 -6.01 -8.48 1.96
CA SER A 6 -7.41 -8.58 2.43
C SER A 6 -7.80 -7.40 3.33
N ARG A 7 -6.91 -6.96 4.23
CA ARG A 7 -7.16 -5.80 5.09
C ARG A 7 -7.28 -4.51 4.28
N ILE A 8 -6.33 -4.24 3.38
CA ILE A 8 -6.38 -3.06 2.51
C ILE A 8 -7.67 -3.06 1.67
N ALA A 9 -8.03 -4.22 1.10
CA ALA A 9 -9.27 -4.38 0.33
C ALA A 9 -10.53 -4.05 1.15
N GLN A 10 -10.58 -4.50 2.41
CA GLN A 10 -11.71 -4.23 3.30
C GLN A 10 -11.80 -2.76 3.69
N GLU A 11 -10.68 -2.10 3.96
CA GLU A 11 -10.64 -0.67 4.27
C GLU A 11 -11.03 0.18 3.06
N LEU A 12 -10.53 -0.16 1.86
CA LEU A 12 -10.90 0.54 0.62
C LEU A 12 -12.37 0.33 0.20
N LYS A 13 -13.11 -0.61 0.81
CA LYS A 13 -14.57 -0.68 0.65
C LYS A 13 -15.29 0.38 1.47
N LYS A 14 -14.71 0.81 2.59
CA LYS A 14 -15.32 1.74 3.55
C LYS A 14 -14.81 3.18 3.37
N ALA A 15 -13.58 3.33 2.90
CA ALA A 15 -12.90 4.62 2.73
C ALA A 15 -12.25 4.74 1.34
N ASN A 16 -11.99 5.98 0.92
CA ASN A 16 -11.32 6.26 -0.36
C ASN A 16 -9.82 5.95 -0.33
N HIS A 17 -9.22 5.80 0.85
CA HIS A 17 -7.80 5.51 1.03
C HIS A 17 -7.58 4.61 2.25
N CYS A 18 -6.45 3.89 2.25
CA CYS A 18 -6.00 3.05 3.35
C CYS A 18 -4.52 3.35 3.63
N GLY A 19 -4.20 3.81 4.83
CA GLY A 19 -2.83 4.04 5.27
C GLY A 19 -2.27 2.83 6.01
N ILE A 20 -1.07 2.39 5.65
CA ILE A 20 -0.28 1.38 6.35
C ILE A 20 0.98 2.05 6.90
N TYR A 21 1.14 2.03 8.21
CA TYR A 21 2.23 2.72 8.91
C TYR A 21 3.49 1.85 9.03
N GLU A 22 4.62 2.49 9.35
CA GLU A 22 5.94 1.87 9.39
C GLU A 22 6.02 0.54 10.16
N PRO A 23 5.41 0.35 11.35
CA PRO A 23 5.48 -0.93 12.05
C PRO A 23 4.85 -2.10 11.28
N GLU A 24 3.84 -1.82 10.46
CA GLU A 24 3.20 -2.81 9.60
C GLU A 24 3.95 -2.98 8.28
N LEU A 25 4.46 -1.88 7.71
CA LEU A 25 5.26 -1.91 6.49
C LEU A 25 6.54 -2.71 6.71
N SER A 26 7.27 -2.46 7.80
CA SER A 26 8.54 -3.13 8.14
C SER A 26 8.41 -4.66 8.28
N ARG A 27 7.21 -5.18 8.59
CA ARG A 27 6.95 -6.63 8.65
C ARG A 27 6.89 -7.29 7.28
N VAL A 28 6.62 -6.52 6.22
CA VAL A 28 6.44 -7.02 4.86
C VAL A 28 7.59 -6.57 3.96
N TRP A 29 7.97 -5.31 4.08
CA TRP A 29 9.07 -4.68 3.36
C TRP A 29 10.03 -4.06 4.39
N PRO A 30 11.21 -4.65 4.65
CA PRO A 30 12.18 -4.07 5.57
C PRO A 30 12.71 -2.70 5.10
N PRO A 31 13.08 -1.78 6.03
CA PRO A 31 13.41 -0.38 5.72
C PRO A 31 14.73 -0.17 4.94
N ASN A 32 15.54 -1.20 4.74
CA ASN A 32 16.88 -1.06 4.15
C ASN A 32 16.94 -1.36 2.63
N GLY A 33 15.80 -1.40 1.96
CA GLY A 33 15.73 -1.68 0.53
C GLY A 33 15.64 -0.42 -0.32
N THR A 34 16.61 -0.19 -1.22
CA THR A 34 16.55 0.88 -2.23
C THR A 34 15.32 0.75 -3.15
N SER A 35 14.68 -0.42 -3.17
CA SER A 35 13.50 -0.78 -3.98
C SER A 35 12.17 -0.74 -3.22
N ARG A 36 12.14 -0.36 -1.93
CA ARG A 36 10.95 -0.53 -1.06
C ARG A 36 9.69 0.14 -1.63
N GLU A 37 9.80 1.39 -2.08
CA GLU A 37 8.69 2.10 -2.73
C GLU A 37 8.19 1.38 -3.98
N ALA A 38 9.10 0.92 -4.84
CA ALA A 38 8.77 0.23 -6.08
C ALA A 38 8.07 -1.11 -5.82
N GLU A 39 8.49 -1.85 -4.79
CA GLU A 39 7.86 -3.11 -4.38
C GLU A 39 6.45 -2.88 -3.81
N ILE A 40 6.27 -1.83 -3.00
CA ILE A 40 4.95 -1.44 -2.48
C ILE A 40 4.03 -1.01 -3.64
N ALA A 41 4.54 -0.24 -4.59
CA ALA A 41 3.78 0.19 -5.77
C ALA A 41 3.40 -1.01 -6.66
N TYR A 42 4.33 -1.94 -6.87
CA TYR A 42 4.06 -3.18 -7.61
C TYR A 42 3.00 -4.05 -6.91
N PHE A 43 3.10 -4.17 -5.59
CA PHE A 43 2.08 -4.84 -4.78
C PHE A 43 0.71 -4.19 -4.97
N ALA A 44 0.61 -2.86 -4.88
CA ALA A 44 -0.66 -2.15 -5.10
C ALA A 44 -1.26 -2.47 -6.47
N LYS A 45 -0.48 -2.35 -7.54
CA LYS A 45 -0.90 -2.64 -8.91
C LYS A 45 -1.43 -4.07 -9.09
N ARG A 46 -0.77 -5.05 -8.47
CA ARG A 46 -1.19 -6.47 -8.52
C ARG A 46 -2.61 -6.70 -7.98
N TYR A 47 -3.08 -5.84 -7.08
CA TYR A 47 -4.41 -5.92 -6.48
C TYR A 47 -5.40 -4.87 -7.02
N GLY A 48 -5.05 -4.16 -8.10
CA GLY A 48 -5.91 -3.13 -8.70
C GLY A 48 -6.01 -1.84 -7.86
N TRP A 49 -4.96 -1.54 -7.09
CA TRP A 49 -4.84 -0.32 -6.30
C TRP A 49 -3.69 0.52 -6.79
N ARG A 50 -3.68 1.79 -6.36
CA ARG A 50 -2.59 2.71 -6.57
C ARG A 50 -1.93 3.04 -5.24
N LEU A 51 -0.60 3.10 -5.24
CA LEU A 51 0.16 3.72 -4.17
C LEU A 51 0.10 5.24 -4.38
N ARG A 52 -0.64 5.96 -3.55
CA ARG A 52 -0.81 7.42 -3.64
C ARG A 52 0.33 8.17 -2.96
N TYR A 53 0.86 7.62 -1.88
CA TYR A 53 1.94 8.24 -1.11
C TYR A 53 2.78 7.17 -0.45
N TYR A 54 4.09 7.40 -0.39
CA TYR A 54 5.00 6.64 0.44
C TYR A 54 6.06 7.57 1.03
N LYS A 55 6.38 7.35 2.30
CA LYS A 55 7.55 7.93 2.95
C LYS A 55 8.15 6.90 3.89
N ASP A 56 9.41 6.60 3.66
CA ASP A 56 10.17 5.68 4.49
C ASP A 56 10.22 6.16 5.95
N GLY A 57 10.08 5.22 6.89
CA GLY A 57 9.97 5.52 8.31
C GLY A 57 8.60 6.06 8.74
N PHE A 58 7.64 6.23 7.82
CA PHE A 58 6.35 6.85 8.12
C PHE A 58 5.16 5.98 7.68
N CYS A 59 4.74 6.04 6.42
CA CYS A 59 3.58 5.28 5.93
C CYS A 59 3.54 5.13 4.40
N ALA A 60 2.68 4.21 3.96
CA ALA A 60 2.22 4.05 2.59
C ALA A 60 0.70 4.25 2.56
N ILE A 61 0.19 5.02 1.61
CA ILE A 61 -1.24 5.26 1.43
C ILE A 61 -1.68 4.66 0.10
N PHE A 62 -2.63 3.74 0.17
CA PHE A 62 -3.24 3.09 -0.97
C PHE A 62 -4.60 3.71 -1.26
N ASP A 63 -4.98 3.81 -2.53
CA ASP A 63 -6.35 4.09 -2.95
C ASP A 63 -6.76 3.22 -4.12
N LYS A 64 -8.06 3.22 -4.44
CA LYS A 64 -8.53 2.65 -5.70
C LYS A 64 -7.96 3.47 -6.84
N GLU A 65 -7.51 2.80 -7.90
CA GLU A 65 -7.14 3.48 -9.13
C GLU A 65 -8.32 4.33 -9.62
N PRO A 66 -8.13 5.61 -9.99
CA PRO A 66 -9.22 6.42 -10.50
C PRO A 66 -9.75 5.74 -11.76
N VAL A 67 -11.07 5.50 -11.80
CA VAL A 67 -11.73 5.09 -13.03
C VAL A 67 -11.52 6.24 -14.01
N ALA A 68 -10.79 6.00 -15.09
CA ALA A 68 -10.67 6.98 -16.16
C ALA A 68 -12.10 7.22 -16.70
N ASN A 69 -12.63 8.42 -16.49
CA ASN A 69 -13.88 8.87 -17.10
C ASN A 69 -13.64 9.23 -18.56
#